data_AF-A0A9P0YRH6-F1
#
_entry.id   AF-A0A9P0YRH6-F1
#
_cell.length_a   1.000
_cell.length_b   1.000
_cell.length_c   1.000
_cell.angle_alpha   90.00
_cell.angle_beta   90.00
_cell.angle_gamma   90.00
#
_symmetry.space_group_name_H-M   'P 1'
#
loop_
_entity.id
_entity.type
_entity.pdbx_description
1 polymer ?
#
loop_
_entity_poly.entity_id
_entity_poly.type
_entity_poly.pdbx_seq_one_letter_code
_entity_poly.pdbx_strand_id
1 'polypeptide(L)'
;MMKNKQQQYKEEGIEKSTDEIVLEVLGHGSGYIKGLGYGPKPTSRRSNPNSFATEQLQKEPHETQEKLHISEAQVGELKTQVQDTDKEVFDLRNQLAQQASNVAQQASKVEKLMAFMATQGMTV
;
A
#
# COMPACT_ATOMS: atom_id res chain seq x y z
N MET A 1 51.41 65.46 31.27
CA MET A 1 50.07 65.84 30.78
C MET A 1 49.93 65.44 29.32
N MET A 2 48.80 64.82 28.97
CA MET A 2 48.59 64.04 27.74
C MET A 2 48.65 64.90 26.46
N LYS A 3 49.43 64.45 25.48
CA LYS A 3 49.51 65.05 24.14
C LYS A 3 48.33 64.54 23.30
N ASN A 4 47.33 65.38 23.09
CA ASN A 4 46.20 65.05 22.24
C ASN A 4 46.65 65.17 20.77
N LYS A 5 46.85 64.03 20.09
CA LYS A 5 47.05 64.01 18.64
C LYS A 5 45.68 64.19 17.98
N GLN A 6 45.33 65.43 17.64
CA GLN A 6 44.26 65.67 16.69
C GLN A 6 44.72 65.13 15.34
N GLN A 7 44.23 63.96 14.95
CA GLN A 7 44.33 63.51 13.58
C GLN A 7 43.44 64.45 12.75
N GLN A 8 44.09 65.25 11.92
CA GLN A 8 43.44 66.12 10.96
C GLN A 8 42.85 65.21 9.87
N TYR A 9 41.54 64.92 9.95
CA TYR A 9 40.83 64.22 8.89
C TYR A 9 40.80 65.16 7.68
N LYS A 10 41.46 64.77 6.58
CA LYS A 10 41.28 65.43 5.29
C LYS A 10 39.92 65.00 4.76
N GLU A 11 38.96 65.91 4.77
CA GLU A 11 37.70 65.74 4.06
C GLU A 11 37.96 65.86 2.55
N GLU A 12 38.44 64.79 1.93
CA GLU A 12 38.18 64.60 0.49
C GLU A 12 36.74 64.12 0.35
N GLY A 13 35.81 65.05 0.58
CA GLY A 13 34.39 64.82 0.41
C GLY A 13 34.09 64.68 -1.08
N ILE A 14 33.80 63.47 -1.52
CA ILE A 14 33.17 63.27 -2.82
C ILE A 14 31.75 63.82 -2.68
N GLU A 15 31.40 64.84 -3.46
CA GLU A 15 30.01 65.30 -3.55
C GLU A 15 29.16 64.14 -4.05
N LYS A 16 28.24 63.68 -3.20
CA LYS A 16 27.28 62.63 -3.52
C LYS A 16 25.92 63.24 -3.75
N SER A 17 25.20 62.75 -4.75
CA SER A 17 23.80 63.07 -4.91
C SER A 17 23.00 62.57 -3.71
N THR A 18 21.90 63.25 -3.36
CA THR A 18 20.95 62.77 -2.34
C THR A 18 20.60 61.30 -2.56
N ASP A 19 20.42 60.90 -3.82
CA ASP A 19 20.07 59.52 -4.19
C ASP A 19 21.21 58.53 -3.88
N GLU A 20 22.47 58.93 -4.10
CA GLU A 20 23.64 58.09 -3.76
C GLU A 20 23.79 57.92 -2.25
N ILE A 21 23.57 59.00 -1.50
CA ILE A 21 23.59 58.96 -0.02
C ILE A 21 22.49 58.02 0.48
N VAL A 22 21.29 58.12 -0.09
CA VAL A 22 20.15 57.26 0.26
C VAL A 22 20.48 55.79 -0.03
N LEU A 23 21.08 55.48 -1.18
CA LEU A 23 21.46 54.10 -1.54
C LEU A 23 22.57 53.53 -0.65
N GLU A 24 23.53 54.34 -0.26
CA GLU A 24 24.63 53.91 0.60
C GLU A 24 24.16 53.65 2.03
N VAL A 25 23.27 54.50 2.56
CA VAL A 25 22.78 54.42 3.94
C VAL A 25 21.64 53.40 4.09
N LEU A 26 20.68 53.38 3.16
CA LEU A 26 19.50 52.53 3.23
C LEU A 26 19.61 51.25 2.40
N GLY A 27 20.61 51.16 1.52
CA GLY A 27 20.75 50.05 0.57
C GLY A 27 19.85 50.19 -0.66
N HIS A 28 19.99 49.26 -1.61
CA HIS A 28 19.09 49.15 -2.75
C HIS A 28 17.78 48.50 -2.28
N GLY A 29 16.63 49.11 -2.60
CA GLY A 29 15.31 48.60 -2.19
C GLY A 29 15.15 47.11 -2.49
N SER A 30 14.91 46.31 -1.44
CA SER A 30 14.69 44.87 -1.57
C SER A 30 13.40 44.60 -2.36
N GLY A 31 13.49 43.68 -3.32
CA GLY A 31 12.44 43.42 -4.31
C GLY A 31 11.10 42.90 -3.76
N TYR A 32 10.15 42.79 -4.73
CA TYR A 32 8.71 42.50 -4.69
C TYR A 32 7.97 42.41 -3.35
N ILE A 33 6.93 43.25 -3.23
CA ILE A 33 6.00 43.27 -2.11
C ILE A 33 4.54 43.14 -2.62
N LYS A 34 3.83 42.06 -2.28
CA LYS A 34 2.35 42.06 -2.28
C LYS A 34 1.87 41.74 -0.87
N GLY A 35 1.61 42.79 -0.10
CA GLY A 35 1.20 42.72 1.31
C GLY A 35 2.35 42.75 2.34
N LEU A 36 3.47 43.45 2.06
CA LEU A 36 4.59 43.75 2.99
C LEU A 36 5.65 42.66 3.26
N GLY A 37 5.94 41.76 2.31
CA GLY A 37 7.14 40.90 2.37
C GLY A 37 8.26 41.40 1.45
N TYR A 38 9.52 41.08 1.77
CA TYR A 38 10.69 41.29 0.89
C TYR A 38 11.08 39.98 0.19
N GLY A 39 11.40 40.02 -1.10
CA GLY A 39 11.90 38.87 -1.86
C GLY A 39 11.35 38.79 -3.29
N PRO A 40 11.72 37.78 -4.10
CA PRO A 40 11.21 37.61 -5.45
C PRO A 40 9.69 37.41 -5.49
N LYS A 41 9.02 37.92 -6.54
CA LYS A 41 7.57 37.79 -6.71
C LYS A 41 7.13 36.31 -6.71
N PRO A 42 6.23 35.88 -5.81
CA PRO A 42 5.66 34.54 -5.88
C PRO A 42 5.04 34.33 -7.25
N THR A 43 5.42 33.25 -7.91
CA THR A 43 4.82 32.83 -9.16
C THR A 43 3.33 32.58 -8.91
N SER A 44 2.48 33.38 -9.57
CA SER A 44 1.03 33.25 -9.47
C SER A 44 0.64 31.86 -9.94
N ARG A 45 0.29 30.99 -9.00
CA ARG A 45 -0.26 29.64 -9.22
C ARG A 45 -1.65 29.76 -9.88
N ARG A 46 -1.71 30.16 -11.15
CA ARG A 46 -2.75 29.64 -12.03
C ARG A 46 -2.31 28.23 -12.35
N SER A 47 -3.04 27.28 -11.81
CA SER A 47 -2.84 25.84 -11.98
C SER A 47 -2.53 25.51 -13.44
N ASN A 48 -1.27 25.17 -13.73
CA ASN A 48 -1.00 24.25 -14.81
C ASN A 48 -1.09 22.86 -14.18
N PRO A 49 -2.12 22.05 -14.47
CA PRO A 49 -2.11 20.67 -14.00
C PRO A 49 -0.93 20.00 -14.69
N ASN A 50 0.04 19.59 -13.88
CA ASN A 50 1.21 18.87 -14.32
C ASN A 50 0.69 17.55 -14.94
N SER A 51 0.64 17.44 -16.28
CA SER A 51 -0.03 16.32 -16.98
C SER A 51 0.48 14.95 -16.51
N PHE A 52 1.76 14.89 -16.15
CA PHE A 52 2.43 13.72 -15.63
C PHE A 52 1.90 13.26 -14.26
N ALA A 53 1.59 14.20 -13.37
CA ALA A 53 1.04 13.88 -12.05
C ALA A 53 -0.41 13.38 -12.17
N THR A 54 -1.20 13.97 -13.07
CA THR A 54 -2.56 13.50 -13.35
C THR A 54 -2.60 12.13 -14.03
N GLU A 55 -1.67 11.84 -14.93
CA GLU A 55 -1.55 10.52 -15.57
C GLU A 55 -1.12 9.43 -14.59
N GLN A 56 -0.17 9.72 -13.69
CA GLN A 56 0.23 8.77 -12.64
C GLN A 56 -0.89 8.49 -11.65
N LEU A 57 -1.62 9.53 -11.22
CA LEU A 57 -2.79 9.40 -10.35
C LEU A 57 -3.93 8.59 -10.98
N GLN A 58 -4.00 8.49 -12.31
CA GLN A 58 -5.00 7.68 -13.02
C GLN A 58 -4.52 6.25 -13.32
N LYS A 59 -3.22 6.02 -13.47
CA LYS A 59 -2.66 4.67 -13.69
C LYS A 59 -2.71 3.80 -12.44
N GLU A 60 -2.36 4.35 -11.29
CA GLU A 60 -2.40 3.65 -9.98
C GLU A 60 -3.77 3.01 -9.65
N PRO A 61 -4.91 3.74 -9.72
CA PRO A 61 -6.20 3.13 -9.42
C PRO A 61 -6.63 2.11 -10.47
N HIS A 62 -6.25 2.30 -11.74
CA HIS A 62 -6.55 1.33 -12.80
C HIS A 62 -5.82 -0.01 -12.57
N GLU A 63 -4.52 0.04 -12.30
CA GLU A 63 -3.73 -1.17 -12.04
C GLU A 63 -4.20 -1.88 -10.76
N THR A 64 -4.56 -1.11 -9.73
CA THR A 64 -5.12 -1.66 -8.49
C THR A 64 -6.48 -2.33 -8.74
N GLN A 65 -7.34 -1.72 -9.55
CA GLN A 65 -8.63 -2.28 -9.92
C GLN A 65 -8.49 -3.57 -10.73
N GLU A 66 -7.54 -3.63 -11.65
CA GLU A 66 -7.26 -4.83 -12.44
C GLU A 66 -6.76 -5.99 -11.55
N LYS A 67 -5.83 -5.71 -10.63
CA LYS A 67 -5.35 -6.69 -9.64
C LYS A 67 -6.49 -7.20 -8.75
N LEU A 68 -7.39 -6.31 -8.34
CA LEU A 68 -8.56 -6.67 -7.54
C LEU A 68 -9.50 -7.58 -8.33
N HIS A 69 -9.81 -7.26 -9.58
CA HIS A 69 -10.68 -8.09 -10.43
C HIS A 69 -10.09 -9.49 -10.67
N ILE A 70 -8.77 -9.60 -10.92
CA ILE A 70 -8.08 -10.89 -11.04
C ILE A 70 -8.17 -11.68 -9.74
N SER A 71 -7.93 -11.01 -8.60
CA SER A 71 -8.00 -11.66 -7.29
C SER A 71 -9.42 -12.15 -6.98
N GLU A 72 -10.46 -11.37 -7.29
CA GLU A 72 -11.85 -11.77 -7.11
C GLU A 72 -12.22 -12.98 -7.98
N ALA A 73 -11.75 -13.01 -9.23
CA ALA A 73 -11.95 -14.15 -10.13
C ALA A 73 -11.30 -15.43 -9.57
N GLN A 74 -10.05 -15.34 -9.11
CA GLN A 74 -9.33 -16.47 -8.49
C GLN A 74 -10.03 -16.97 -7.22
N VAL A 75 -10.52 -16.06 -6.38
CA VAL A 75 -11.28 -16.43 -5.18
C VAL A 75 -12.59 -17.13 -5.56
N GLY A 76 -13.28 -16.67 -6.62
CA GLY A 76 -14.48 -17.31 -7.14
C GLY A 76 -14.24 -18.73 -7.64
N GLU A 77 -13.15 -18.95 -8.38
CA GLU A 77 -12.74 -20.27 -8.86
C GLU A 77 -12.38 -21.20 -7.70
N LEU A 78 -11.53 -20.75 -6.78
CA LEU A 78 -11.15 -21.52 -5.58
C LEU A 78 -12.36 -21.90 -4.74
N LYS A 79 -13.32 -20.98 -4.57
CA LYS A 79 -14.57 -21.27 -3.84
C LYS A 79 -15.38 -22.38 -4.50
N THR A 80 -15.46 -22.38 -5.83
CA THR A 80 -16.17 -23.41 -6.59
C THR A 80 -15.46 -24.76 -6.43
N GLN A 81 -14.13 -24.78 -6.56
CA GLN A 81 -13.32 -25.97 -6.36
C GLN A 81 -13.50 -26.56 -4.96
N VAL A 82 -13.45 -25.74 -3.92
CA VAL A 82 -13.66 -26.17 -2.53
C VAL A 82 -15.04 -26.82 -2.38
N GLN A 83 -16.10 -26.20 -2.92
CA GLN A 83 -17.45 -26.75 -2.85
C GLN A 83 -17.59 -28.10 -3.55
N ASP A 84 -16.91 -28.31 -4.67
CA ASP A 84 -16.95 -29.60 -5.35
C ASP A 84 -16.16 -30.66 -4.61
N THR A 85 -14.98 -30.32 -4.07
CA THR A 85 -14.23 -31.25 -3.21
C THR A 85 -15.00 -31.62 -1.93
N ASP A 86 -15.77 -30.70 -1.35
CA ASP A 86 -16.60 -30.98 -0.18
C ASP A 86 -17.71 -32.00 -0.50
N LYS A 87 -18.32 -31.91 -1.69
CA LYS A 87 -19.31 -32.90 -2.16
C LYS A 87 -18.65 -34.27 -2.35
N GLU A 88 -17.49 -34.33 -2.98
CA GLU A 88 -16.76 -35.60 -3.17
C GLU A 88 -16.38 -36.24 -1.83
N VAL A 89 -15.89 -35.45 -0.87
CA VAL A 89 -15.58 -35.93 0.48
C VAL A 89 -16.84 -36.44 1.18
N PHE A 90 -17.98 -35.77 1.02
CA PHE A 90 -19.25 -36.21 1.57
C PHE A 90 -19.68 -37.57 0.99
N ASP A 91 -19.61 -37.74 -0.32
CA ASP A 91 -19.96 -38.98 -1.00
C ASP A 91 -19.04 -40.14 -0.60
N LEU A 92 -17.72 -39.89 -0.54
CA LEU A 92 -16.74 -40.88 -0.09
C LEU A 92 -16.98 -41.31 1.37
N ARG A 93 -17.32 -40.37 2.26
CA ARG A 93 -17.67 -40.69 3.65
C ARG A 93 -18.90 -41.58 3.74
N ASN A 94 -19.93 -41.31 2.93
CA ASN A 94 -21.13 -42.14 2.88
C ASN A 94 -20.84 -43.54 2.35
N GLN A 95 -20.01 -43.67 1.31
CA GLN A 95 -19.58 -44.97 0.79
C GLN A 95 -18.79 -45.76 1.84
N LEU A 96 -17.87 -45.11 2.55
CA LEU A 96 -17.10 -45.76 3.62
C LEU A 96 -17.99 -46.27 4.75
N ALA A 97 -19.00 -45.48 5.15
CA ALA A 97 -19.97 -45.91 6.16
C ALA A 97 -20.78 -47.14 5.71
N GLN A 98 -21.21 -47.17 4.44
CA GLN A 98 -21.89 -48.33 3.86
C GLN A 98 -20.99 -49.56 3.81
N GLN A 99 -19.73 -49.40 3.39
CA GLN A 99 -18.76 -50.50 3.38
C GLN A 99 -18.52 -51.05 4.79
N ALA A 100 -18.38 -50.19 5.80
CA ALA A 100 -18.23 -50.62 7.19
C ALA A 100 -19.43 -51.46 7.67
N SER A 101 -20.66 -51.05 7.33
CA SER A 101 -21.86 -51.84 7.60
C SER A 101 -21.84 -53.20 6.90
N ASN A 102 -21.45 -53.24 5.62
CA ASN A 102 -21.38 -54.49 4.87
C ASN A 102 -20.34 -55.45 5.46
N VAL A 103 -19.16 -54.95 5.85
CA VAL A 103 -18.11 -55.74 6.52
C VAL A 103 -18.63 -56.29 7.85
N ALA A 104 -19.33 -55.48 8.65
CA ALA A 104 -19.92 -55.92 9.91
C ALA A 104 -20.95 -57.06 9.70
N GLN A 105 -21.80 -56.94 8.67
CA GLN A 105 -22.76 -57.98 8.31
C GLN A 105 -22.09 -59.27 7.85
N GLN A 106 -21.04 -59.17 7.04
CA GLN A 106 -20.26 -60.33 6.60
C GLN A 106 -19.57 -61.02 7.78
N ALA A 107 -18.96 -60.26 8.69
CA ALA A 107 -18.34 -60.79 9.91
C ALA A 107 -19.35 -61.59 10.74
N SER A 108 -20.56 -61.05 10.96
CA SER A 108 -21.63 -61.77 11.67
C SER A 108 -22.06 -63.05 10.94
N LYS A 109 -22.11 -63.03 9.60
CA LYS A 109 -22.47 -64.23 8.82
C LYS A 109 -21.39 -65.31 8.94
N VAL A 110 -20.12 -64.92 8.90
CA VAL A 110 -18.99 -65.82 9.09
C VAL A 110 -19.03 -66.44 10.49
N GLU A 111 -19.25 -65.63 11.53
CA GLU A 111 -19.37 -66.11 12.92
C GLU A 111 -20.50 -67.15 13.08
N LYS A 112 -21.68 -66.86 12.51
CA LYS A 112 -22.80 -67.82 12.51
C LYS A 112 -22.46 -69.12 11.79
N LEU A 113 -21.74 -69.05 10.67
CA LEU A 113 -21.31 -70.22 9.92
C LEU A 113 -20.28 -71.04 10.72
N MET A 114 -19.30 -70.39 11.36
CA MET A 114 -18.35 -71.04 12.25
C MET A 114 -19.06 -71.76 13.41
N ALA A 115 -20.01 -71.09 14.06
CA ALA A 115 -20.81 -71.68 15.12
C ALA A 115 -21.59 -72.91 14.64
N PHE A 116 -22.19 -72.85 13.45
CA PHE A 116 -22.90 -73.98 12.85
C PHE A 116 -21.97 -75.16 12.50
N MET A 117 -20.78 -74.90 11.96
CA MET A 117 -19.81 -75.96 11.66
C MET A 117 -19.31 -76.65 12.93
N ALA A 118 -19.05 -75.87 13.99
CA ALA A 118 -18.63 -76.40 15.30
C ALA A 118 -19.67 -77.34 15.92
N THR A 119 -20.97 -77.04 15.83
CA THR A 119 -22.03 -77.92 16.35
C THR A 119 -22.19 -79.20 15.54
N GLN A 120 -21.88 -79.17 14.24
CA GLN A 120 -21.89 -80.33 13.35
C GLN A 120 -20.62 -81.20 13.47
N GLY A 121 -19.65 -80.81 14.32
CA GLY A 121 -18.35 -81.50 14.44
C GLY A 121 -17.47 -81.37 13.19
N MET A 122 -17.81 -80.44 12.29
CA MET A 122 -17.02 -80.11 11.10
C MET A 122 -16.06 -79.00 11.48
N THR A 123 -14.78 -79.30 11.69
CA THR A 123 -13.74 -78.28 11.83
C THR A 123 -13.23 -77.87 10.46
N VAL A 124 -13.01 -76.56 10.26
CA VAL A 124 -12.37 -75.99 9.05
C VAL A 124 -10.92 -76.45 8.96
#